data_AF-C1BC68-F1
#
_entry.id   AF-C1BC68-F1
#
_cell.length_a   1.000
_cell.length_b   1.000
_cell.length_c   1.000
_cell.angle_alpha   90.00
_cell.angle_beta   90.00
_cell.angle_gamma   90.00
#
_symmetry.space_group_name_H-M   'P 1'
#
loop_
_entity.id
_entity.type
_entity.pdbx_description
1 polymer ?
#
loop_
_entity_poly.entity_id
_entity_poly.type
_entity_poly.pdbx_seq_one_letter_code
_entity_poly.pdbx_strand_id
1 'polypeptide(L)'
;MYMEAQIDYAVQAIRAMGRWNLKYLDVRENAQRSFDALQKRLAKTTGNSGCRSWYLTEDGFNATMYPGFATHTSNKWRTCGFRTTRPSPGGREAVRPRDEECAPELS
;
A
#
# COMPACT_ATOMS: atom_id res chain seq x y z
N MET A 1 -1.45 13.34 -8.09
CA MET A 1 -1.93 13.02 -6.73
C MET A 1 -1.58 11.61 -6.25
N TYR A 2 -2.15 10.53 -6.81
CA TYR A 2 -1.81 9.16 -6.36
C TYR A 2 -0.34 8.83 -6.60
N MET A 3 0.16 9.00 -7.82
CA MET A 3 1.54 8.66 -8.19
C MET A 3 2.57 9.42 -7.34
N GLU A 4 2.43 10.73 -7.17
CA GLU A 4 3.36 11.53 -6.35
C GLU A 4 3.39 11.04 -4.91
N ALA A 5 2.22 10.81 -4.31
CA ALA A 5 2.15 10.34 -2.93
C ALA A 5 2.69 8.90 -2.76
N GLN A 6 2.53 8.03 -3.75
CA GLN A 6 3.15 6.69 -3.76
C GLN A 6 4.67 6.78 -3.86
N ILE A 7 5.19 7.63 -4.74
CA ILE A 7 6.63 7.86 -4.92
C ILE A 7 7.23 8.41 -3.63
N ASP A 8 6.61 9.43 -3.02
CA ASP A 8 7.05 10.00 -1.76
C ASP A 8 7.07 8.94 -0.64
N TYR A 9 6.06 8.07 -0.58
CA TYR A 9 6.00 7.00 0.40
C TYR A 9 7.11 5.95 0.20
N ALA A 10 7.39 5.57 -1.05
CA ALA A 10 8.50 4.68 -1.39
C ALA A 10 9.86 5.29 -1.01
N VAL A 11 10.05 6.59 -1.28
CA VAL A 11 11.27 7.31 -0.86
C VAL A 11 11.42 7.36 0.66
N GLN A 12 10.32 7.56 1.40
CA GLN A 12 10.34 7.48 2.86
C GLN A 12 10.76 6.10 3.38
N ALA A 13 10.32 5.02 2.73
CA ALA A 13 10.70 3.65 3.05
C ALA A 13 12.20 3.43 2.85
N ILE A 14 12.73 3.83 1.69
CA ILE A 14 14.16 3.71 1.35
C ILE A 14 15.02 4.50 2.35
N ARG A 15 14.62 5.73 2.68
CA ARG A 15 15.31 6.53 3.70
C ARG A 15 15.27 5.86 5.07
N ALA A 16 14.14 5.24 5.45
CA ALA A 16 14.03 4.50 6.71
C ALA A 16 14.96 3.28 6.74
N MET A 17 15.05 2.53 5.64
CA MET A 17 15.99 1.42 5.50
C MET A 17 17.44 1.88 5.66
N GLY A 18 17.81 2.99 5.02
CA GLY A 18 19.14 3.59 5.15
C GLY A 18 19.45 4.05 6.58
N ARG A 19 18.51 4.76 7.23
CA ARG A 19 18.67 5.24 8.62
C ARG A 19 18.88 4.12 9.63
N TRP A 20 18.26 2.96 9.44
CA TRP A 20 18.34 1.82 10.35
C TRP A 20 19.26 0.69 9.83
N ASN A 21 19.98 0.92 8.73
CA ASN A 21 20.86 -0.05 8.09
C ASN A 21 20.19 -1.42 7.80
N LEU A 22 18.93 -1.38 7.36
CA LEU A 22 18.14 -2.58 7.07
C LEU A 22 18.22 -2.96 5.59
N LYS A 23 18.27 -4.27 5.32
CA LYS A 23 18.36 -4.81 3.96
C LYS A 23 17.01 -5.21 3.38
N TYR A 24 15.96 -5.23 4.20
CA TYR A 24 14.63 -5.71 3.81
C TYR A 24 13.54 -4.72 4.23
N LEU A 25 12.55 -4.57 3.35
CA LEU A 25 11.24 -4.00 3.62
C LEU A 25 10.27 -5.17 3.55
N ASP A 26 9.40 -5.32 4.55
CA ASP A 26 8.45 -6.41 4.60
C ASP A 26 7.01 -5.90 4.73
N VAL A 27 6.08 -6.57 4.07
CA VAL A 27 4.65 -6.27 4.09
C VAL A 27 3.98 -7.29 4.98
N ARG A 28 3.15 -6.83 5.93
CA ARG A 28 2.42 -7.76 6.78
C ARG A 28 1.35 -8.51 5.98
N GLU A 29 1.17 -9.78 6.29
CA GLU A 29 0.17 -10.63 5.65
C GLU A 29 -1.25 -10.05 5.78
N ASN A 30 -1.61 -9.49 6.94
CA ASN A 30 -2.91 -8.85 7.12
C ASN A 30 -3.08 -7.60 6.24
N ALA A 31 -2.02 -6.82 6.00
CA ALA A 31 -2.04 -5.68 5.10
C ALA A 31 -2.25 -6.12 3.65
N GLN A 32 -1.58 -7.22 3.22
CA GLN A 32 -1.81 -7.81 1.90
C GLN A 32 -3.25 -8.28 1.74
N ARG A 33 -3.79 -9.04 2.71
CA ARG A 33 -5.19 -9.50 2.68
C ARG A 33 -6.19 -8.33 2.60
N SER A 34 -5.94 -7.25 3.32
CA SER A 34 -6.78 -6.04 3.26
C SER A 34 -6.70 -5.36 1.89
N PHE A 35 -5.53 -5.35 1.25
CA PHE A 35 -5.38 -4.86 -0.12
C PHE A 35 -6.13 -5.74 -1.13
N ASP A 36 -6.07 -7.06 -0.99
CA ASP A 36 -6.82 -7.97 -1.86
C ASP A 36 -8.34 -7.80 -1.70
N ALA A 37 -8.81 -7.57 -0.47
CA ALA A 37 -10.21 -7.22 -0.21
C ALA A 37 -10.60 -5.88 -0.85
N LEU A 38 -9.70 -4.89 -0.81
CA LEU A 38 -9.90 -3.60 -1.47
C LEU A 38 -10.01 -3.73 -2.99
N GLN A 39 -9.18 -4.58 -3.63
CA GLN A 39 -9.26 -4.85 -5.07
C GLN A 39 -10.64 -5.41 -5.47
N LYS A 40 -11.20 -6.31 -4.66
CA LYS A 40 -12.57 -6.84 -4.87
C LYS A 40 -13.65 -5.74 -4.79
N ARG A 41 -13.45 -4.72 -3.96
CA ARG A 41 -14.38 -3.56 -3.89
C ARG A 41 -14.20 -2.65 -5.09
N LEU A 42 -12.95 -2.39 -5.48
CA LEU A 42 -12.60 -1.54 -6.62
C LEU A 42 -13.23 -2.06 -7.91
N ALA A 43 -13.24 -3.38 -8.11
CA ALA A 43 -13.89 -4.06 -9.25
C ALA A 43 -15.38 -3.70 -9.44
N LYS A 44 -16.09 -3.25 -8.39
CA LYS A 44 -17.50 -2.85 -8.46
C LYS A 44 -17.71 -1.36 -8.76
N THR A 45 -16.65 -0.55 -8.76
CA THR A 45 -16.75 0.89 -9.04
C THR A 45 -16.88 1.15 -10.52
N THR A 46 -17.59 2.21 -10.91
CA THR A 46 -17.79 2.58 -12.33
C THR A 46 -16.48 2.81 -13.08
N GLY A 47 -15.39 3.17 -12.38
CA GLY A 47 -14.06 3.34 -12.98
C GLY A 47 -13.32 2.02 -13.26
N ASN A 48 -13.84 0.89 -12.77
CA ASN A 48 -13.21 -0.43 -12.87
C ASN A 48 -14.17 -1.52 -13.38
N SER A 49 -15.47 -1.23 -13.47
CA SER A 49 -16.50 -2.13 -13.99
C SER A 49 -16.86 -1.79 -15.44
N GLY A 50 -17.23 -2.81 -16.22
CA GLY A 50 -17.55 -2.66 -17.64
C GLY A 50 -16.43 -3.14 -18.57
N CYS A 51 -16.10 -2.36 -19.60
CA CYS A 51 -15.12 -2.73 -20.63
C CYS A 51 -13.69 -2.77 -20.09
N ARG A 52 -12.85 -3.64 -20.68
CA ARG A 52 -11.41 -3.69 -20.40
C ARG A 52 -10.79 -2.31 -20.70
N SER A 53 -10.18 -1.71 -19.68
CA SER A 53 -9.43 -0.46 -19.80
C SER A 53 -7.94 -0.76 -19.72
N TRP A 54 -7.12 0.21 -20.13
CA TRP A 54 -5.65 0.10 -20.07
C TRP A 54 -5.11 -0.12 -18.63
N TYR A 55 -5.91 0.22 -17.60
CA TYR A 55 -5.53 0.08 -16.19
C TYR A 55 -5.75 -1.32 -15.63
N LEU A 56 -6.47 -2.19 -16.35
CA LEU A 56 -6.80 -3.53 -15.90
C LEU A 56 -5.86 -4.54 -16.52
N THR A 57 -5.35 -5.44 -15.69
CA THR A 57 -4.77 -6.70 -16.15
C THR A 57 -5.88 -7.61 -16.72
N GLU A 58 -5.49 -8.73 -17.33
CA GLU A 58 -6.44 -9.72 -17.87
C GLU A 58 -7.39 -10.28 -16.79
N ASP A 59 -6.89 -10.45 -15.57
CA ASP A 59 -7.65 -10.90 -14.40
C ASP A 59 -8.40 -9.76 -13.67
N GLY A 60 -8.36 -8.53 -14.21
CA GLY A 60 -9.13 -7.40 -13.70
C GLY A 60 -8.51 -6.67 -12.50
N PHE A 61 -7.24 -6.93 -12.20
CA PHE A 61 -6.49 -6.21 -11.17
C PHE A 61 -6.17 -4.79 -11.63
N ASN A 62 -6.35 -3.81 -10.73
CA ASN A 62 -6.00 -2.43 -10.98
C ASN A 62 -4.88 -1.97 -10.02
N ALA A 63 -3.69 -1.75 -10.59
CA ALA A 63 -2.51 -1.32 -9.85
C ALA A 63 -2.46 0.20 -9.59
N THR A 64 -3.28 0.99 -10.28
CA THR A 64 -3.14 2.45 -10.36
C THR A 64 -4.17 3.21 -9.53
N MET A 65 -5.24 2.56 -9.10
CA MET A 65 -6.37 3.20 -8.42
C MET A 65 -6.64 2.64 -7.02
N TYR A 66 -7.17 3.50 -6.16
CA TYR A 66 -7.72 3.17 -4.86
C TYR A 66 -9.16 3.71 -4.77
N PRO A 67 -10.06 3.02 -4.04
CA PRO A 67 -11.43 3.50 -3.84
C PRO A 67 -11.44 4.79 -3.03
N GLY A 68 -12.44 5.64 -3.29
CA GLY A 68 -12.66 6.91 -2.59
C GLY A 68 -11.96 8.12 -3.23
N PHE A 69 -11.90 9.23 -2.49
CA PHE A 69 -11.26 10.45 -2.96
C PHE A 69 -9.73 10.36 -2.87
N ALA A 70 -9.05 10.79 -3.93
CA ALA A 70 -7.58 10.77 -4.00
C ALA A 70 -6.93 11.54 -2.84
N THR A 71 -7.55 12.62 -2.38
CA THR A 71 -7.07 13.42 -1.24
C THR A 71 -6.98 12.59 0.04
N HIS A 72 -7.96 11.73 0.31
CA HIS A 72 -8.00 10.90 1.50
C HIS A 72 -6.86 9.86 1.48
N THR A 73 -6.71 9.14 0.35
CA THR A 73 -5.65 8.13 0.18
C THR A 73 -4.26 8.76 0.19
N SER A 74 -4.06 9.88 -0.51
CA SER A 74 -2.78 10.60 -0.51
C SER A 74 -2.41 11.14 0.87
N ASN A 75 -3.37 11.61 1.67
CA ASN A 75 -3.11 12.03 3.05
C ASN A 75 -2.62 10.86 3.91
N LYS A 76 -3.23 9.67 3.78
CA LYS A 76 -2.77 8.46 4.49
C LYS A 76 -1.30 8.16 4.20
N TRP A 77 -0.89 8.12 2.93
CA TRP A 77 0.52 7.86 2.58
C TRP A 77 1.49 8.95 3.07
N ARG A 78 1.05 10.20 3.16
CA ARG A 78 1.89 11.28 3.72
C ARG A 78 2.06 11.20 5.22
N THR A 79 1.05 10.74 5.96
CA THR A 79 1.12 10.63 7.43
C THR A 79 1.68 9.29 7.89
N CYS A 80 1.67 8.28 7.02
CA CYS A 80 2.21 6.96 7.26
C CYS A 80 3.72 6.95 7.51
N GLY A 81 4.12 6.62 8.73
CA GLY A 81 5.51 6.38 9.07
C GLY A 81 5.97 4.94 8.86
N PHE A 82 7.27 4.75 9.04
CA PHE A 82 7.89 3.42 9.12
C PHE A 82 8.37 3.15 10.55
N ARG A 83 8.60 1.87 10.85
CA ARG A 83 9.20 1.35 12.08
C ARG A 83 10.08 0.14 11.78
N THR A 84 11.02 -0.14 12.67
CA THR A 84 11.69 -1.43 12.69
C THR A 84 10.82 -2.45 13.42
N THR A 85 10.86 -3.69 12.99
CA THR A 85 10.20 -4.80 13.69
C THR A 85 11.20 -5.91 13.94
N ARG A 86 11.24 -6.39 15.19
CA ARG A 86 11.97 -7.60 15.54
C ARG A 86 11.30 -8.80 14.85
N PRO A 87 12.05 -9.65 14.15
CA PRO A 87 11.45 -10.76 13.42
C PRO A 87 10.83 -11.81 14.35
N SER A 88 9.79 -12.49 13.85
CA SER A 88 9.33 -13.81 14.31
C SER A 88 10.48 -14.83 14.19
N PRO A 89 10.51 -15.97 14.91
CA PRO A 89 11.57 -16.96 14.75
C PRO A 89 11.74 -17.36 13.27
N GLY A 90 12.92 -17.09 12.70
CA GLY A 90 13.25 -17.33 11.28
C GLY A 90 13.10 -16.12 10.34
N GLY A 91 12.56 -14.99 10.80
CA GLY A 91 12.46 -13.77 10.00
C GLY A 91 13.75 -12.94 10.00
N ARG A 92 13.91 -12.10 8.96
CA ARG A 92 14.96 -11.06 8.94
C ARG A 92 14.42 -9.76 9.51
N GLU A 93 15.28 -8.98 10.15
CA GLU A 93 14.91 -7.63 10.57
C GLU A 93 14.56 -6.79 9.34
N ALA A 94 13.42 -6.10 9.41
CA ALA A 94 12.86 -5.38 8.28
C ALA A 94 12.21 -4.08 8.71
N VAL A 95 12.21 -3.13 7.77
CA VAL A 95 11.36 -1.95 7.84
C VAL A 95 9.93 -2.39 7.57
N ARG A 96 8.97 -1.84 8.31
CA ARG A 96 7.54 -2.01 8.04
C ARG A 96 6.77 -0.70 8.20
N PRO A 97 5.67 -0.51 7.46
CA PRO A 97 4.68 0.53 7.74
C PRO A 97 4.17 0.46 9.19
N ARG A 98 3.72 1.59 9.75
CA ARG A 98 2.98 1.60 11.02
C ARG A 98 1.53 1.19 10.76
N ASP A 99 1.14 0.04 11.31
CA ASP A 99 0.00 -0.76 10.85
C ASP A 99 -1.38 -0.11 11.07
N GLU A 100 -1.49 0.81 12.02
CA GLU A 100 -2.77 1.48 12.37
C GLU A 100 -3.04 2.72 11.51
N GLU A 101 -2.00 3.40 11.02
CA GLU A 101 -2.14 4.63 10.22
C GLU A 101 -2.28 4.34 8.72
N CYS A 102 -1.81 3.17 8.27
CA CYS A 102 -1.65 2.85 6.85
C CYS A 102 -2.67 1.89 6.27
N ALA A 103 -3.53 1.29 7.08
CA ALA A 103 -4.56 0.41 6.56
C ALA A 103 -5.58 1.22 5.73
N PRO A 104 -5.96 0.74 4.54
CA PRO A 104 -7.12 1.28 3.85
C PRO A 104 -8.35 1.01 4.72
N GLU A 105 -9.11 2.06 5.06
CA GLU A 105 -10.37 1.86 5.76
C GLU A 105 -11.36 1.18 4.82
N LEU A 106 -11.92 0.07 5.29
CA LEU A 106 -12.99 -0.61 4.59
C LEU A 106 -14.33 0.01 5.00
N SER A 107 -14.56 1.29 4.67
CA SER A 107 -15.88 1.92 4.74
C SER A 107 -16.68 1.55 3.51
#